data_AF-A0A1D2M2X3-F1
#
_entry.id   AF-A0A1D2M2X3-F1
#
_cell.length_a   1.000
_cell.length_b   1.000
_cell.length_c   1.000
_cell.angle_alpha   90.00
_cell.angle_beta   90.00
_cell.angle_gamma   90.00
#
_symmetry.space_group_name_H-M   'P 1'
#
loop_
_entity.id
_entity.type
_entity.pdbx_description
1 polymer ?
#
loop_
_entity_poly.entity_id
_entity_poly.type
_entity_poly.pdbx_seq_one_letter_code
_entity_poly.pdbx_strand_id
1 'polypeptide(L)'
;MTVIIALNTILRVFPDRFPIPLPASAVIVVALTIAINSWVAFDRAKDFVTQNNIINLSTKHCQDQSFDYIIVGGGAAGMIVATRLANASRGATVLILEAGGDPSLLNELPSMDFFLLNQPANTWIYNTTPQAYACGACDDRKSLSTAGRMLGGSTSTNFMMYVRGNREDFNRWQYEDAGGDPQWSYKAVLPYFKKSEDYNGAHVNQSDSGVYHGRGGLLNVGTHDYMPGTDQFLAAAAEKGYRIGDYNGRDQEVFSSIDVTTQNGWRESTYRAFYRDTGKPENLCIRKYAHVTKINFASGNIGQNGYRPRAVGVTYTRHKKEYTVYARKEVILSAGTILSPKLLLLSGVGPAYDLQAMNVRYF
;
A
#
# COMPACT_ATOMS: atom_id res chain seq x y z
N MET A 1 16.21 30.06 -37.23
CA MET A 1 16.50 30.81 -35.98
C MET A 1 15.42 30.47 -34.95
N THR A 2 15.32 29.20 -34.54
CA THR A 2 14.08 28.70 -33.89
C THR A 2 14.33 27.61 -32.86
N VAL A 3 15.34 26.76 -33.06
CA VAL A 3 15.76 25.74 -32.07
C VAL A 3 16.55 26.37 -30.91
N ILE A 4 17.42 27.34 -31.21
CA ILE A 4 18.23 28.05 -30.19
C ILE A 4 17.35 28.91 -29.28
N ILE A 5 16.28 29.50 -29.81
CA ILE A 5 15.34 30.30 -29.00
C ILE A 5 14.51 29.38 -28.11
N ALA A 6 14.01 28.25 -28.62
CA ALA A 6 13.29 27.26 -27.81
C ALA A 6 14.16 26.67 -26.69
N LEU A 7 15.43 26.33 -26.97
CA LEU A 7 16.39 25.90 -25.97
C LEU A 7 16.66 26.99 -24.93
N ASN A 8 16.86 28.25 -25.35
CA ASN A 8 17.09 29.35 -24.44
C ASN A 8 15.86 29.70 -23.60
N THR A 9 14.64 29.51 -24.10
CA THR A 9 13.41 29.69 -23.33
C THR A 9 13.26 28.59 -22.27
N ILE A 10 13.57 27.33 -22.61
CA ILE A 10 13.58 26.23 -21.64
C ILE A 10 14.66 26.46 -20.58
N LEU A 11 15.86 26.89 -20.97
CA LEU A 11 16.98 27.15 -20.06
C LEU A 11 16.74 28.37 -19.15
N ARG A 12 15.96 29.37 -19.58
CA ARG A 12 15.59 30.55 -18.76
C ARG A 12 14.47 30.30 -17.75
N VAL A 13 13.71 29.22 -17.92
CA VAL A 13 12.65 28.80 -16.96
C VAL A 13 13.26 28.04 -15.78
N PHE A 14 14.51 27.55 -15.91
CA PHE A 14 15.25 27.08 -14.75
C PHE A 14 15.76 28.30 -13.97
N PRO A 15 15.29 28.55 -12.73
CA PRO A 15 15.98 29.51 -11.87
C PRO A 15 17.43 29.02 -11.68
N ASP A 16 18.35 29.95 -11.46
CA ASP A 16 19.79 29.74 -11.17
C ASP A 16 20.07 28.84 -9.93
N ARG A 17 19.07 28.13 -9.41
CA ARG A 17 19.05 27.33 -8.18
C ARG A 17 18.98 25.81 -8.39
N PHE A 18 18.97 25.30 -9.63
CA PHE A 18 19.08 23.85 -9.86
C PHE A 18 20.47 23.47 -10.41
N PRO A 19 21.32 22.77 -9.62
CA PRO A 19 22.75 22.61 -9.94
C PRO A 19 23.06 21.40 -10.84
N ILE A 20 22.07 20.71 -11.42
CA ILE A 20 22.31 19.45 -12.16
C ILE A 20 22.03 19.66 -13.66
N PRO A 21 23.04 19.56 -14.54
CA PRO A 21 22.84 19.59 -15.99
C PRO A 21 21.84 18.52 -16.45
N LEU A 22 20.96 18.83 -17.42
CA LEU A 22 19.99 17.87 -17.98
C LEU A 22 20.57 16.49 -18.38
N PRO A 23 21.79 16.39 -18.95
CA PRO A 23 22.42 15.09 -19.20
C PRO A 23 22.68 14.29 -17.92
N ALA A 24 23.09 14.95 -16.84
CA ALA A 24 23.36 14.31 -15.56
C ALA A 24 22.06 13.82 -14.89
N SER A 25 20.97 14.60 -14.95
CA SER A 25 19.66 14.13 -14.45
C SER A 25 19.13 12.93 -15.22
N ALA A 26 19.31 12.90 -16.55
CA ALA A 26 18.93 11.75 -17.36
C ALA A 26 19.73 10.49 -17.00
N VAL A 27 21.04 10.63 -16.81
CA VAL A 27 21.92 9.53 -16.37
C VAL A 27 21.50 9.00 -14.99
N ILE A 28 21.19 9.87 -14.03
CA ILE A 28 20.75 9.47 -12.69
C ILE A 28 19.44 8.69 -12.77
N VAL A 29 18.43 9.19 -13.49
CA VAL A 29 17.13 8.51 -13.63
C VAL A 29 17.29 7.14 -14.29
N VAL A 30 18.12 7.04 -15.33
CA VAL A 30 18.41 5.77 -16.00
C VAL A 30 19.12 4.81 -15.06
N ALA A 31 20.14 5.28 -14.32
CA ALA A 31 20.88 4.46 -13.38
C ALA A 31 19.99 3.91 -12.25
N LEU A 32 19.13 4.75 -11.66
CA LEU A 32 18.16 4.33 -10.64
C LEU A 32 17.17 3.30 -11.19
N THR A 33 16.67 3.53 -12.41
CA THR A 33 15.76 2.58 -13.08
C THR A 33 16.44 1.23 -13.33
N ILE A 34 17.69 1.23 -13.80
CA ILE A 34 18.49 0.01 -13.97
C ILE A 34 18.70 -0.69 -12.63
N ALA A 35 19.03 0.04 -11.56
CA ALA A 35 19.24 -0.52 -10.25
C ALA A 35 17.98 -1.22 -9.70
N ILE A 36 16.81 -0.59 -9.81
CA ILE A 36 15.53 -1.17 -9.37
C ILE A 36 15.17 -2.40 -10.22
N ASN A 37 15.30 -2.32 -11.54
CA ASN A 37 15.02 -3.44 -12.43
C ASN A 37 15.95 -4.63 -12.16
N SER A 38 17.23 -4.35 -11.92
CA SER A 38 18.24 -5.36 -11.60
C SER A 38 17.95 -6.02 -10.25
N TRP A 39 17.56 -5.24 -9.24
CA TRP A 39 17.12 -5.75 -7.95
C TRP A 39 15.92 -6.69 -8.10
N VAL A 40 14.87 -6.28 -8.80
CA VAL A 40 13.66 -7.10 -8.98
C VAL A 40 13.97 -8.39 -9.73
N ALA A 41 14.82 -8.33 -10.77
CA ALA A 41 15.24 -9.51 -11.52
C ALA A 41 16.04 -10.47 -10.64
N PHE A 42 16.98 -9.93 -9.85
CA PHE A 42 17.78 -10.71 -8.90
C PHE A 42 16.91 -11.34 -7.81
N ASP A 43 16.03 -10.58 -7.15
CA ASP A 43 15.15 -11.09 -6.09
C ASP A 43 14.21 -12.18 -6.63
N ARG A 44 13.71 -12.03 -7.87
CA ARG A 44 12.89 -13.05 -8.52
C ARG A 44 13.67 -14.32 -8.83
N ALA A 45 14.88 -14.19 -9.34
CA ALA A 45 15.75 -15.33 -9.63
C ALA A 45 16.13 -16.07 -8.34
N LYS A 46 16.46 -15.33 -7.27
CA LYS A 46 16.75 -15.87 -5.95
C LYS A 46 15.53 -16.62 -5.38
N ASP A 47 14.35 -16.03 -5.41
CA ASP A 47 13.10 -16.67 -4.97
C ASP A 47 12.81 -17.95 -5.76
N PHE A 48 12.99 -17.93 -7.09
CA PHE A 48 12.82 -19.11 -7.93
C PHE A 48 13.81 -20.24 -7.58
N VAL A 49 15.09 -19.94 -7.38
CA VAL A 49 16.10 -20.97 -7.09
C VAL A 49 15.90 -21.54 -5.69
N THR A 50 15.78 -20.67 -4.69
CA THR A 50 15.71 -21.08 -3.27
C THR A 50 14.41 -21.80 -2.91
N GLN A 51 13.29 -21.48 -3.55
CA GLN A 51 12.02 -22.17 -3.29
C GLN A 51 11.77 -23.37 -4.22
N ASN A 52 12.54 -23.56 -5.29
CA ASN A 52 12.47 -24.76 -6.11
C ASN A 52 13.47 -25.85 -5.69
N ASN A 53 14.58 -25.52 -5.03
CA ASN A 53 15.57 -26.50 -4.60
C ASN A 53 16.35 -26.02 -3.36
N ILE A 54 16.26 -26.81 -2.27
CA ILE A 54 17.30 -27.02 -1.24
C ILE A 54 17.62 -25.77 -0.39
N ILE A 55 17.50 -25.89 0.94
CA ILE A 55 17.81 -24.87 1.99
C ILE A 55 16.61 -24.00 2.44
N ASN A 56 15.70 -24.56 3.25
CA ASN A 56 15.47 -24.06 4.61
C ASN A 56 14.56 -24.98 5.42
N LEU A 57 15.07 -25.41 6.58
CA LEU A 57 14.49 -26.37 7.51
C LEU A 57 13.53 -25.74 8.54
N SER A 58 13.14 -24.46 8.43
CA SER A 58 12.39 -23.78 9.50
C SER A 58 10.88 -23.63 9.28
N THR A 59 10.32 -23.91 8.10
CA THR A 59 8.88 -23.69 7.85
C THR A 59 8.22 -24.79 7.00
N LYS A 60 8.16 -26.02 7.54
CA LYS A 60 7.47 -27.16 6.90
C LYS A 60 6.07 -26.82 6.38
N HIS A 61 5.32 -25.98 7.09
CA HIS A 61 3.94 -25.62 6.74
C HIS A 61 3.83 -24.57 5.61
N CYS A 62 4.89 -23.82 5.27
CA CYS A 62 4.82 -22.83 4.18
C CYS A 62 4.76 -23.47 2.77
N GLN A 63 5.05 -24.76 2.68
CA GLN A 63 4.93 -25.56 1.46
C GLN A 63 3.53 -26.21 1.31
N ASP A 64 2.67 -26.10 2.32
CA ASP A 64 1.36 -26.74 2.31
C ASP A 64 0.47 -26.20 1.18
N GLN A 65 -0.46 -27.03 0.73
CA GLN A 65 -1.50 -26.63 -0.21
C GLN A 65 -2.75 -26.08 0.49
N SER A 66 -2.77 -26.02 1.83
CA SER A 66 -3.92 -25.55 2.60
C SER A 66 -3.50 -24.73 3.82
N PHE A 67 -4.18 -23.60 4.03
CA PHE A 67 -4.00 -22.70 5.17
C PHE A 67 -5.33 -22.38 5.83
N ASP A 68 -5.32 -21.88 7.07
CA ASP A 68 -6.56 -21.42 7.70
C ASP A 68 -7.05 -20.13 7.05
N TYR A 69 -6.12 -19.19 6.86
CA TYR A 69 -6.37 -17.90 6.24
C TYR A 69 -5.44 -17.68 5.06
N ILE A 70 -6.01 -17.25 3.93
CA ILE A 70 -5.26 -16.78 2.77
C ILE A 70 -5.50 -15.28 2.63
N ILE A 71 -4.43 -14.49 2.69
CA ILE A 71 -4.45 -13.05 2.46
C ILE A 71 -3.95 -12.77 1.04
N VAL A 72 -4.80 -12.16 0.22
CA VAL A 72 -4.46 -11.80 -1.16
C VAL A 72 -3.91 -10.39 -1.19
N GLY A 73 -2.59 -10.26 -1.33
CA GLY A 73 -1.85 -8.99 -1.31
C GLY A 73 -1.18 -8.72 0.03
N GLY A 74 0.14 -8.60 0.02
CA GLY A 74 0.98 -8.25 1.18
C GLY A 74 1.17 -6.74 1.35
N GLY A 75 0.15 -5.96 1.00
CA GLY A 75 0.17 -4.49 1.00
C GLY A 75 -0.11 -3.84 2.35
N ALA A 76 -0.58 -2.59 2.31
CA ALA A 76 -0.91 -1.78 3.50
C ALA A 76 -1.77 -2.54 4.52
N ALA A 77 -2.99 -2.93 4.13
CA ALA A 77 -3.92 -3.63 5.00
C ALA A 77 -3.56 -5.11 5.18
N GLY A 78 -3.18 -5.79 4.10
CA GLY A 78 -2.95 -7.24 4.09
C GLY A 78 -1.86 -7.68 5.05
N MET A 79 -0.75 -6.93 5.14
CA MET A 79 0.32 -7.21 6.09
C MET A 79 -0.15 -7.08 7.54
N ILE A 80 -0.92 -6.03 7.85
CA ILE A 80 -1.44 -5.79 9.20
C ILE A 80 -2.40 -6.92 9.60
N VAL A 81 -3.34 -7.26 8.73
CA VAL A 81 -4.32 -8.33 8.98
C VAL A 81 -3.61 -9.67 9.19
N ALA A 82 -2.68 -10.02 8.31
CA ALA A 82 -1.94 -11.27 8.38
C ALA A 82 -1.16 -11.42 9.70
N THR A 83 -0.38 -10.40 10.08
CA THR A 83 0.40 -10.41 11.33
C THR A 83 -0.50 -10.47 12.56
N ARG A 84 -1.59 -9.69 12.59
CA ARG A 84 -2.51 -9.69 13.73
C ARG A 84 -3.23 -11.02 13.87
N LEU A 85 -3.68 -11.63 12.77
CA LEU A 85 -4.28 -12.97 12.76
C LEU A 85 -3.29 -14.03 13.25
N ALA A 86 -2.06 -14.02 12.72
CA ALA A 86 -1.02 -14.97 13.10
C ALA A 86 -0.69 -14.89 14.60
N ASN A 87 -0.53 -13.67 15.13
CA ASN A 87 -0.25 -13.43 16.55
C ASN A 87 -1.43 -13.76 17.47
N ALA A 88 -2.66 -13.50 17.04
CA ALA A 88 -3.86 -13.78 17.83
C ALA A 88 -4.22 -15.28 17.86
N SER A 89 -3.78 -16.07 16.86
CA SER A 89 -4.15 -17.47 16.71
C SER A 89 -2.92 -18.35 16.46
N ARG A 90 -2.18 -18.70 17.52
CA ARG A 90 -0.97 -19.55 17.42
C ARG A 90 -1.19 -20.91 16.73
N GLY A 91 -2.43 -21.43 16.73
CA GLY A 91 -2.79 -22.68 16.06
C GLY A 91 -3.26 -22.53 14.61
N ALA A 92 -3.44 -21.31 14.09
CA ALA A 92 -3.89 -21.08 12.72
C ALA A 92 -2.70 -20.82 11.80
N THR A 93 -2.69 -21.42 10.61
CA THR A 93 -1.69 -21.10 9.57
C THR A 93 -2.20 -20.01 8.65
N VAL A 94 -1.37 -18.99 8.40
CA VAL A 94 -1.72 -17.82 7.59
C VAL A 94 -0.78 -17.76 6.38
N LEU A 95 -1.34 -17.54 5.19
CA LEU A 95 -0.56 -17.36 3.96
C LEU A 95 -0.84 -16.01 3.32
N ILE A 96 0.20 -15.22 3.07
CA ILE A 96 0.16 -14.07 2.17
C ILE A 96 0.59 -14.52 0.77
N LEU A 97 -0.19 -14.15 -0.24
CA LEU A 97 0.18 -14.22 -1.65
C LEU A 97 0.43 -12.79 -2.17
N GLU A 98 1.67 -12.47 -2.51
CA GLU A 98 2.07 -11.15 -3.02
C GLU A 98 2.58 -11.27 -4.46
N ALA A 99 2.07 -10.45 -5.36
CA ALA A 99 2.45 -10.44 -6.77
C ALA A 99 3.89 -9.92 -7.00
N GLY A 100 4.38 -9.07 -6.09
CA GLY A 100 5.73 -8.54 -6.07
C GLY A 100 6.74 -9.33 -5.25
N GLY A 101 7.96 -8.78 -5.19
CA GLY A 101 9.08 -9.28 -4.39
C GLY A 101 9.33 -8.45 -3.13
N ASP A 102 10.57 -8.51 -2.63
CA ASP A 102 11.02 -7.60 -1.58
C ASP A 102 11.23 -6.18 -2.14
N PRO A 103 10.94 -5.11 -1.37
CA PRO A 103 11.32 -3.75 -1.73
C PRO A 103 12.85 -3.66 -1.92
N SER A 104 13.29 -2.79 -2.83
CA SER A 104 14.72 -2.51 -3.00
C SER A 104 15.24 -1.59 -1.91
N LEU A 105 16.56 -1.49 -1.74
CA LEU A 105 17.15 -0.49 -0.85
C LEU A 105 16.68 0.94 -1.18
N LEU A 106 16.52 1.25 -2.46
CA LEU A 106 16.04 2.56 -2.91
C LEU A 106 14.59 2.84 -2.47
N ASN A 107 13.77 1.80 -2.27
CA ASN A 107 12.43 1.96 -1.72
C ASN A 107 12.45 2.38 -0.25
N GLU A 108 13.49 2.02 0.49
CA GLU A 108 13.60 2.33 1.92
C GLU A 108 14.10 3.76 2.19
N LEU A 109 14.64 4.44 1.17
CA LEU A 109 15.16 5.80 1.27
C LEU A 109 14.04 6.82 1.01
N PRO A 110 13.66 7.66 2.00
CA PRO A 110 12.60 8.66 1.84
C PRO A 110 12.79 9.59 0.63
N SER A 111 14.02 10.07 0.41
CA SER A 111 14.36 11.01 -0.68
C SER A 111 14.20 10.46 -2.10
N MET A 112 13.98 9.15 -2.25
CA MET A 112 13.81 8.50 -3.55
C MET A 112 12.34 8.43 -4.00
N ASP A 113 11.38 8.77 -3.14
CA ASP A 113 9.93 8.64 -3.37
C ASP A 113 9.43 9.05 -4.77
N PHE A 114 9.80 10.23 -5.26
CA PHE A 114 9.43 10.72 -6.60
C PHE A 114 9.94 9.83 -7.73
N PHE A 115 11.12 9.21 -7.57
CA PHE A 115 11.71 8.32 -8.57
C PHE A 115 11.08 6.93 -8.58
N LEU A 116 10.43 6.52 -7.49
CA LEU A 116 9.88 5.16 -7.33
C LEU A 116 8.52 4.98 -8.01
N LEU A 117 7.78 6.06 -8.28
CA LEU A 117 6.40 5.99 -8.78
C LEU A 117 6.29 5.42 -10.20
N ASN A 118 7.32 5.55 -11.03
CA ASN A 118 7.28 5.12 -12.43
C ASN A 118 8.27 3.98 -12.71
N GLN A 119 8.23 2.94 -11.88
CA GLN A 119 9.14 1.80 -11.96
C GLN A 119 8.36 0.51 -12.28
N PRO A 120 8.15 0.16 -13.57
CA PRO A 120 7.28 -0.97 -13.96
C PRO A 120 7.69 -2.33 -13.39
N ALA A 121 8.94 -2.50 -12.98
CA ALA A 121 9.43 -3.74 -12.38
C ALA A 121 8.81 -4.02 -11.00
N ASN A 122 8.49 -2.99 -10.22
CA ASN A 122 7.93 -3.14 -8.86
C ASN A 122 6.73 -2.22 -8.60
N THR A 123 6.17 -1.61 -9.64
CA THR A 123 4.98 -0.75 -9.56
C THR A 123 3.99 -1.16 -10.64
N TRP A 124 2.72 -1.29 -10.26
CA TRP A 124 1.61 -1.33 -11.19
C TRP A 124 1.35 0.07 -11.71
N ILE A 125 1.32 0.22 -13.03
CA ILE A 125 1.09 1.49 -13.72
C ILE A 125 -0.25 1.36 -14.44
N TYR A 126 -1.26 2.08 -13.96
CA TYR A 126 -2.60 2.09 -14.52
C TYR A 126 -2.89 3.45 -15.13
N ASN A 127 -3.63 3.45 -16.23
CA ASN A 127 -4.25 4.66 -16.75
C ASN A 127 -5.76 4.59 -16.52
N THR A 128 -6.35 5.72 -16.17
CA THR A 128 -7.81 5.85 -16.21
C THR A 128 -8.31 5.71 -17.65
N THR A 129 -9.63 5.53 -17.81
CA THR A 129 -10.29 5.88 -19.06
C THR A 129 -10.10 7.37 -19.36
N PRO A 130 -10.26 7.83 -20.62
CA PRO A 130 -10.22 9.27 -20.92
C PRO A 130 -11.21 10.04 -20.05
N GLN A 131 -10.73 11.10 -19.39
CA GLN A 131 -11.52 11.91 -18.48
C GLN A 131 -12.30 12.98 -19.25
N ALA A 132 -13.61 13.04 -19.04
CA ALA A 132 -14.47 14.00 -19.72
C ALA A 132 -14.30 15.44 -19.22
N TYR A 133 -14.03 15.61 -17.91
CA TYR A 133 -14.02 16.90 -17.21
C TYR A 133 -12.71 17.19 -16.48
N ALA A 134 -11.68 16.36 -16.65
CA ALA A 134 -10.38 16.50 -16.01
C ALA A 134 -9.26 16.10 -16.97
N CYS A 135 -8.00 16.26 -16.55
CA CYS A 135 -6.83 15.80 -17.30
C CYS A 135 -6.72 16.33 -18.74
N GLY A 136 -7.20 17.55 -19.02
CA GLY A 136 -7.16 18.16 -20.35
C GLY A 136 -5.75 18.32 -20.95
N ALA A 137 -4.73 18.35 -20.09
CA ALA A 137 -3.31 18.43 -20.47
C ALA A 137 -2.55 17.09 -20.32
N CYS A 138 -3.23 15.99 -19.98
CA CYS A 138 -2.61 14.66 -19.90
C CYS A 138 -2.68 13.96 -21.26
N ASP A 139 -1.75 13.03 -21.51
CA ASP A 139 -1.75 12.20 -22.72
C ASP A 139 -3.08 11.45 -22.84
N ASP A 140 -3.76 11.58 -24.00
CA ASP A 140 -5.10 11.08 -24.27
C ASP A 140 -6.18 11.45 -23.24
N ARG A 141 -5.96 12.50 -22.44
CA ARG A 141 -6.81 12.85 -21.28
C ARG A 141 -6.92 11.73 -20.24
N LYS A 142 -5.92 10.87 -20.11
CA LYS A 142 -5.89 9.78 -19.13
C LYS A 142 -5.03 10.19 -17.95
N SER A 143 -5.53 9.95 -16.74
CA SER A 143 -4.75 10.15 -15.52
C SER A 143 -3.97 8.88 -15.21
N LEU A 144 -2.72 9.05 -14.78
CA LEU A 144 -1.87 7.97 -14.33
C LEU A 144 -2.15 7.68 -12.85
N SER A 145 -2.34 6.40 -12.52
CA SER A 145 -2.43 5.92 -11.14
C SER A 145 -1.45 4.77 -10.93
N THR A 146 -0.68 4.84 -9.85
CA THR A 146 0.35 3.85 -9.55
C THR A 146 0.03 3.10 -8.26
N ALA A 147 0.42 1.83 -8.18
CA ALA A 147 0.29 1.03 -6.97
C ALA A 147 1.52 0.14 -6.77
N GLY A 148 2.04 0.07 -5.55
CA GLY A 148 3.25 -0.73 -5.28
C GLY A 148 3.00 -2.22 -5.52
N ARG A 149 3.93 -2.87 -6.22
CA ARG A 149 3.96 -4.32 -6.49
C ARG A 149 5.18 -4.95 -5.82
N MET A 150 5.13 -4.99 -4.50
CA MET A 150 6.13 -5.57 -3.59
C MET A 150 5.52 -5.74 -2.20
N LEU A 151 6.23 -6.41 -1.28
CA LEU A 151 5.81 -6.46 0.12
C LEU A 151 5.72 -5.05 0.72
N GLY A 152 4.62 -4.78 1.43
CA GLY A 152 4.20 -3.45 1.90
C GLY A 152 3.35 -2.69 0.88
N GLY A 153 3.29 -3.15 -0.38
CA GLY A 153 2.48 -2.55 -1.43
C GLY A 153 2.83 -1.07 -1.62
N SER A 154 1.81 -0.22 -1.77
CA SER A 154 2.01 1.21 -1.95
C SER A 154 2.64 1.92 -0.73
N THR A 155 2.68 1.31 0.47
CA THR A 155 3.40 1.93 1.61
C THR A 155 4.92 1.87 1.42
N SER A 156 5.41 0.99 0.55
CA SER A 156 6.82 0.89 0.14
C SER A 156 7.20 1.85 -0.99
N THR A 157 6.26 2.68 -1.47
CA THR A 157 6.49 3.65 -2.56
C THR A 157 5.84 5.02 -2.36
N ASN A 158 4.94 5.19 -1.39
CA ASN A 158 4.23 6.46 -1.15
C ASN A 158 5.14 7.58 -0.61
N PHE A 159 4.56 8.73 -0.28
CA PHE A 159 5.29 9.87 0.30
C PHE A 159 5.36 9.88 1.84
N MET A 160 5.03 8.76 2.50
CA MET A 160 5.12 8.55 3.96
C MET A 160 4.30 9.49 4.86
N MET A 161 3.67 10.53 4.32
CA MET A 161 2.84 11.46 5.11
C MET A 161 1.81 10.69 5.94
N TYR A 162 1.83 10.91 7.25
CA TYR A 162 0.92 10.28 8.19
C TYR A 162 -0.22 11.23 8.50
N VAL A 163 -1.26 11.17 7.67
CA VAL A 163 -2.49 11.95 7.82
C VAL A 163 -3.66 10.97 7.87
N ARG A 164 -4.50 11.09 8.90
CA ARG A 164 -5.72 10.29 9.05
C ARG A 164 -6.86 10.93 8.25
N GLY A 165 -8.06 10.35 8.33
CA GLY A 165 -9.28 10.99 7.83
C GLY A 165 -9.80 12.08 8.77
N ASN A 166 -10.72 12.90 8.28
CA ASN A 166 -11.48 13.78 9.15
C ASN A 166 -12.40 12.94 10.06
N ARG A 167 -12.63 13.38 11.30
CA ARG A 167 -13.55 12.72 12.25
C ARG A 167 -14.93 12.50 11.64
N GLU A 168 -15.40 13.46 10.85
CA GLU A 168 -16.71 13.36 10.21
C GLU A 168 -16.76 12.34 9.08
N ASP A 169 -15.63 11.99 8.45
CA ASP A 169 -15.60 10.89 7.46
C ASP A 169 -16.02 9.57 8.14
N PHE A 170 -15.47 9.29 9.33
CA PHE A 170 -15.80 8.09 10.11
C PHE A 170 -17.19 8.17 10.77
N ASN A 171 -17.60 9.34 11.24
CA ASN A 171 -18.96 9.50 11.78
C ASN A 171 -20.01 9.28 10.69
N ARG A 172 -19.76 9.71 9.45
CA ARG A 172 -20.66 9.42 8.32
C ARG A 172 -20.72 7.95 7.97
N TRP A 173 -19.63 7.19 8.12
CA TRP A 173 -19.66 5.73 7.95
C TRP A 173 -20.64 5.04 8.90
N GLN A 174 -20.77 5.53 10.13
CA GLN A 174 -21.74 5.01 11.11
C GLN A 174 -23.21 5.12 10.65
N TYR A 175 -23.56 6.04 9.75
CA TYR A 175 -24.96 6.29 9.38
C TYR A 175 -25.28 6.05 7.91
N GLU A 176 -24.34 6.34 7.02
CA GLU A 176 -24.54 6.40 5.58
C GLU A 176 -23.70 5.33 4.87
N ASP A 177 -22.38 5.49 4.91
CA ASP A 177 -21.51 4.90 3.88
C ASP A 177 -21.12 3.44 4.17
N ALA A 178 -21.07 3.02 5.45
CA ALA A 178 -20.68 1.67 5.87
C ALA A 178 -21.87 0.82 6.33
N GLY A 179 -23.07 1.08 5.80
CA GLY A 179 -24.27 0.29 6.11
C GLY A 179 -24.86 0.56 7.48
N GLY A 180 -24.49 1.67 8.13
CA GLY A 180 -25.08 2.08 9.40
C GLY A 180 -24.43 1.46 10.64
N ASP A 181 -23.16 1.04 10.57
CA ASP A 181 -22.49 0.33 11.67
C ASP A 181 -21.74 1.28 12.63
N PRO A 182 -22.18 1.41 13.90
CA PRO A 182 -21.57 2.31 14.89
C PRO A 182 -20.12 1.98 15.24
N GLN A 183 -19.64 0.77 14.91
CA GLN A 183 -18.24 0.39 15.08
C GLN A 183 -17.29 1.15 14.14
N TRP A 184 -17.82 1.85 13.14
CA TRP A 184 -17.05 2.69 12.21
C TRP A 184 -17.03 4.17 12.56
N SER A 185 -17.69 4.59 13.65
CA SER A 185 -17.62 5.96 14.16
C SER A 185 -16.19 6.37 14.52
N TYR A 186 -15.86 7.66 14.49
CA TYR A 186 -14.50 8.12 14.85
C TYR A 186 -14.09 7.63 16.25
N LYS A 187 -15.03 7.68 17.20
CA LYS A 187 -14.82 7.20 18.56
C LYS A 187 -14.44 5.71 18.61
N ALA A 188 -15.04 4.90 17.76
CA ALA A 188 -14.78 3.46 17.70
C ALA A 188 -13.48 3.11 16.96
N VAL A 189 -13.09 3.88 15.94
CA VAL A 189 -11.86 3.62 15.17
C VAL A 189 -10.60 4.24 15.80
N LEU A 190 -10.71 5.32 16.57
CA LEU A 190 -9.57 6.00 17.22
C LEU A 190 -8.67 5.05 18.03
N PRO A 191 -9.20 4.12 18.84
CA PRO A 191 -8.37 3.11 19.53
C PRO A 191 -7.52 2.26 18.58
N TYR A 192 -7.98 1.99 17.35
CA TYR A 192 -7.21 1.21 16.37
C TYR A 192 -6.12 2.03 15.69
N PHE A 193 -6.37 3.32 15.41
CA PHE A 193 -5.31 4.23 14.99
C PHE A 193 -4.18 4.28 16.04
N LYS A 194 -4.55 4.49 17.31
CA LYS A 194 -3.61 4.51 18.43
C LYS A 194 -2.90 3.16 18.63
N LYS A 195 -3.59 2.03 18.45
CA LYS A 195 -3.00 0.69 18.57
C LYS A 195 -1.93 0.41 17.50
N SER A 196 -2.05 1.04 16.34
CA SER A 196 -1.09 0.89 15.25
C SER A 196 0.16 1.74 15.45
N GLU A 197 -0.01 2.93 16.03
CA GLU A 197 0.95 4.03 16.04
C GLU A 197 1.90 4.00 17.25
N ASP A 198 3.18 4.27 17.00
CA ASP A 198 4.16 4.73 17.99
C ASP A 198 4.57 6.17 17.67
N TYR A 199 3.90 7.13 18.32
CA TYR A 199 3.97 8.54 17.96
C TYR A 199 5.14 9.27 18.61
N ASN A 200 6.02 9.77 17.76
CA ASN A 200 7.21 10.58 18.04
C ASN A 200 7.22 11.84 17.14
N GLY A 201 6.04 12.33 16.73
CA GLY A 201 5.88 13.46 15.81
C GLY A 201 5.90 14.84 16.46
N ALA A 202 5.59 15.87 15.68
CA ALA A 202 5.72 17.28 16.07
C ALA A 202 4.87 17.67 17.30
N HIS A 203 3.79 16.96 17.56
CA HIS A 203 2.83 17.27 18.62
C HIS A 203 2.96 16.37 19.85
N VAL A 204 4.01 15.55 19.96
CA VAL A 204 4.19 14.53 21.01
C VAL A 204 4.19 15.10 22.44
N ASN A 205 4.58 16.37 22.59
CA ASN A 205 4.67 17.08 23.87
C ASN A 205 3.39 17.89 24.21
N GLN A 206 2.36 17.88 23.36
CA GLN A 206 1.10 18.55 23.67
C GLN A 206 0.33 17.78 24.75
N SER A 207 -0.36 18.50 25.64
CA SER A 207 -1.04 17.92 26.80
C SER A 207 -2.14 16.91 26.43
N ASP A 208 -2.77 17.09 25.27
CA ASP A 208 -3.81 16.22 24.73
C ASP A 208 -3.28 15.21 23.70
N SER A 209 -1.97 15.18 23.42
CA SER A 209 -1.37 14.24 22.46
C SER A 209 -1.75 12.79 22.76
N GLY A 210 -1.69 12.39 24.04
CA GLY A 210 -2.07 11.03 24.47
C GLY A 210 -3.55 10.69 24.30
N VAL A 211 -4.43 11.66 24.05
CA VAL A 211 -5.84 11.43 23.70
C VAL A 211 -5.94 10.90 22.28
N TYR A 212 -5.20 11.49 21.35
CA TYR A 212 -5.32 11.24 19.90
C TYR A 212 -4.24 10.29 19.35
N HIS A 213 -3.09 10.22 20.00
CA HIS A 213 -1.94 9.43 19.53
C HIS A 213 -1.63 8.22 20.40
N GLY A 214 -1.14 7.17 19.73
CA GLY A 214 -0.66 5.94 20.33
C GLY A 214 0.82 6.00 20.68
N ARG A 215 1.22 5.17 21.66
CA ARG A 215 2.62 4.87 21.96
C ARG A 215 2.78 3.35 22.09
N GLY A 216 3.91 2.83 21.65
CA GLY A 216 4.20 1.39 21.65
C GLY A 216 3.46 0.59 20.58
N GLY A 217 2.87 1.26 19.59
CA GLY A 217 2.41 0.61 18.36
C GLY A 217 3.58 0.09 17.52
N LEU A 218 3.27 -0.57 16.40
CA LEU A 218 4.29 -1.16 15.54
C LEU A 218 4.76 -0.21 14.42
N LEU A 219 3.97 0.82 14.11
CA LEU A 219 4.26 1.81 13.08
C LEU A 219 4.76 3.09 13.75
N ASN A 220 6.03 3.41 13.60
CA ASN A 220 6.60 4.68 14.03
C ASN A 220 6.07 5.80 13.16
N VAL A 221 5.68 6.87 13.82
CA VAL A 221 5.30 8.14 13.20
C VAL A 221 6.19 9.20 13.83
N GLY A 222 6.97 9.89 13.02
CA GLY A 222 7.96 10.84 13.49
C GLY A 222 7.97 12.12 12.69
N THR A 223 8.70 13.11 13.19
CA THR A 223 9.00 14.33 12.43
C THR A 223 9.89 14.02 11.25
N HIS A 224 9.86 14.87 10.21
CA HIS A 224 10.84 14.82 9.14
C HIS A 224 12.03 15.74 9.46
N ASP A 225 13.26 15.19 9.44
CA ASP A 225 14.48 15.89 9.89
C ASP A 225 14.83 17.12 9.04
N TYR A 226 14.35 17.19 7.80
CA TYR A 226 14.69 18.26 6.87
C TYR A 226 13.45 18.82 6.15
N MET A 227 12.91 19.93 6.66
CA MET A 227 11.77 20.63 6.04
C MET A 227 12.02 22.14 5.92
N PRO A 228 12.93 22.58 5.03
CA PRO A 228 13.28 23.98 4.88
C PRO A 228 12.06 24.82 4.47
N GLY A 229 11.88 25.98 5.11
CA GLY A 229 10.76 26.88 4.81
C GLY A 229 9.50 26.63 5.63
N THR A 230 9.43 25.55 6.42
CA THR A 230 8.24 25.19 7.20
C THR A 230 7.88 26.25 8.23
N ASP A 231 8.86 26.70 9.02
CA ASP A 231 8.61 27.73 10.05
C ASP A 231 8.10 29.03 9.44
N GLN A 232 8.67 29.44 8.30
CA GLN A 232 8.21 30.63 7.57
C GLN A 232 6.81 30.45 7.01
N PHE A 233 6.47 29.26 6.52
CA PHE A 233 5.14 28.95 6.01
C PHE A 233 4.08 28.95 7.13
N LEU A 234 4.40 28.36 8.29
CA LEU A 234 3.51 28.38 9.47
C LEU A 234 3.37 29.79 10.05
N ALA A 235 4.44 30.60 10.08
CA ALA A 235 4.36 31.99 10.48
C ALA A 235 3.44 32.80 9.55
N ALA A 236 3.56 32.63 8.23
CA ALA A 236 2.68 33.28 7.27
C ALA A 236 1.21 32.84 7.41
N ALA A 237 0.96 31.56 7.71
CA ALA A 237 -0.39 31.06 7.99
C ALA A 237 -0.98 31.71 9.25
N ALA A 238 -0.18 31.84 10.31
CA ALA A 238 -0.58 32.52 11.54
C ALA A 238 -0.86 34.02 11.31
N GLU A 239 -0.04 34.73 10.52
CA GLU A 239 -0.30 36.12 10.12
C GLU A 239 -1.63 36.31 9.38
N LYS A 240 -2.07 35.27 8.64
CA LYS A 240 -3.37 35.24 7.97
C LYS A 240 -4.53 34.84 8.89
N GLY A 241 -4.26 34.56 10.16
CA GLY A 241 -5.26 34.19 11.16
C GLY A 241 -5.60 32.69 11.18
N TYR A 242 -4.84 31.84 10.48
CA TYR A 242 -5.03 30.39 10.57
C TYR A 242 -4.41 29.83 11.84
N ARG A 243 -5.04 28.79 12.39
CA ARG A 243 -4.53 28.07 13.56
C ARG A 243 -3.39 27.15 13.16
N ILE A 244 -2.34 27.12 13.97
CA ILE A 244 -1.29 26.11 13.90
C ILE A 244 -1.59 25.02 14.93
N GLY A 245 -1.59 23.76 14.54
CA GLY A 245 -1.97 22.67 15.44
C GLY A 245 -1.85 21.30 14.79
N ASP A 246 -2.31 20.28 15.51
CA ASP A 246 -2.23 18.89 15.10
C ASP A 246 -3.46 18.47 14.25
N TYR A 247 -3.24 18.21 12.96
CA TYR A 247 -4.32 17.78 12.05
C TYR A 247 -4.87 16.36 12.36
N ASN A 248 -4.18 15.57 13.17
CA ASN A 248 -4.65 14.29 13.69
C ASN A 248 -5.25 14.40 15.12
N GLY A 249 -5.23 15.61 15.69
CA GLY A 249 -5.63 15.91 17.06
C GLY A 249 -7.08 16.36 17.19
N ARG A 250 -7.34 17.20 18.20
CA ARG A 250 -8.69 17.72 18.52
C ARG A 250 -9.30 18.53 17.39
N ASP A 251 -8.53 19.46 16.87
CA ASP A 251 -8.92 20.42 15.83
C ASP A 251 -8.18 20.09 14.54
N GLN A 252 -8.91 19.58 13.53
CA GLN A 252 -8.29 19.12 12.28
C GLN A 252 -8.16 20.22 11.21
N GLU A 253 -8.83 21.36 11.39
CA GLU A 253 -8.73 22.53 10.50
C GLU A 253 -7.60 23.45 10.99
N VAL A 254 -6.38 23.04 10.68
CA VAL A 254 -5.13 23.67 11.13
C VAL A 254 -4.04 23.58 10.07
N PHE A 255 -3.08 24.49 10.15
CA PHE A 255 -1.77 24.33 9.51
C PHE A 255 -0.84 23.59 10.48
N SER A 256 0.03 22.73 9.94
CA SER A 256 0.92 21.90 10.76
C SER A 256 2.21 21.57 10.04
N SER A 257 3.24 21.25 10.81
CA SER A 257 4.35 20.43 10.32
C SER A 257 3.84 19.03 9.96
N ILE A 258 4.41 18.41 8.94
CA ILE A 258 4.00 17.09 8.48
C ILE A 258 4.76 16.01 9.26
N ASP A 259 4.01 15.10 9.86
CA ASP A 259 4.54 13.87 10.42
C ASP A 259 4.58 12.76 9.34
N VAL A 260 5.59 11.90 9.41
CA VAL A 260 5.85 10.85 8.41
C VAL A 260 6.04 9.48 9.06
N THR A 261 5.69 8.42 8.32
CA THR A 261 5.98 7.04 8.71
C THR A 261 7.44 6.69 8.42
N THR A 262 8.33 7.03 9.34
CA THR A 262 9.76 6.77 9.25
C THR A 262 10.31 6.24 10.56
N GLN A 263 11.39 5.47 10.47
CA GLN A 263 12.14 4.97 11.63
C GLN A 263 13.64 5.11 11.37
N ASN A 264 14.33 5.90 12.19
CA ASN A 264 15.79 6.14 12.08
C ASN A 264 16.23 6.62 10.69
N GLY A 265 15.49 7.56 10.08
CA GLY A 265 15.80 8.12 8.76
C GLY A 265 15.39 7.25 7.56
N TRP A 266 14.81 6.07 7.82
CA TRP A 266 14.31 5.18 6.77
C TRP A 266 12.80 5.23 6.67
N ARG A 267 12.26 4.96 5.48
CA ARG A 267 10.84 4.68 5.28
C ARG A 267 10.42 3.53 6.17
N GLU A 268 9.23 3.66 6.76
CA GLU A 268 8.58 2.57 7.46
C GLU A 268 7.30 2.13 6.74
N SER A 269 7.45 1.13 5.87
CA SER A 269 6.32 0.46 5.23
C SER A 269 5.62 -0.49 6.20
N THR A 270 4.40 -0.95 5.88
CA THR A 270 3.73 -1.96 6.70
C THR A 270 4.47 -3.29 6.73
N TYR A 271 5.21 -3.64 5.67
CA TYR A 271 6.09 -4.82 5.67
C TYR A 271 7.19 -4.71 6.73
N ARG A 272 7.77 -3.52 6.88
CA ARG A 272 8.79 -3.26 7.88
C ARG A 272 8.19 -3.28 9.29
N ALA A 273 7.22 -2.41 9.52
CA ALA A 273 6.57 -2.19 10.81
C ALA A 273 5.91 -3.45 11.38
N PHE A 274 5.26 -4.27 10.56
CA PHE A 274 4.44 -5.39 11.05
C PHE A 274 5.05 -6.77 10.81
N TYR A 275 6.20 -6.88 10.16
CA TYR A 275 6.78 -8.19 9.87
C TYR A 275 8.30 -8.20 9.95
N ARG A 276 9.00 -7.44 9.11
CA ARG A 276 10.44 -7.55 8.92
C ARG A 276 11.22 -7.27 10.20
N ASP A 277 10.85 -6.22 10.92
CA ASP A 277 11.66 -5.67 12.01
C ASP A 277 11.10 -6.03 13.40
N THR A 278 9.84 -6.49 13.49
CA THR A 278 9.11 -6.49 14.77
C THR A 278 8.46 -7.81 15.19
N GLY A 279 8.48 -8.88 14.38
CA GLY A 279 7.95 -10.14 14.94
C GLY A 279 7.62 -11.32 14.04
N LYS A 280 8.12 -11.40 12.79
CA LYS A 280 8.01 -12.55 11.85
C LYS A 280 7.34 -13.81 12.45
N PRO A 281 6.01 -13.87 12.53
CA PRO A 281 5.32 -14.93 13.26
C PRO A 281 5.59 -16.28 12.60
N GLU A 282 5.91 -17.30 13.40
CA GLU A 282 6.31 -18.60 12.85
C GLU A 282 5.21 -19.27 12.02
N ASN A 283 3.93 -18.98 12.30
CA ASN A 283 2.75 -19.51 11.60
C ASN A 283 2.29 -18.63 10.42
N LEU A 284 3.07 -17.60 10.04
CA LEU A 284 2.80 -16.73 8.91
C LEU A 284 3.77 -17.00 7.75
N CYS A 285 3.22 -17.42 6.63
CA CYS A 285 3.95 -17.68 5.40
C CYS A 285 3.74 -16.56 4.38
N ILE A 286 4.79 -16.25 3.62
CA ILE A 286 4.72 -15.30 2.49
C ILE A 286 5.21 -15.99 1.23
N ARG A 287 4.39 -16.01 0.18
CA ARG A 287 4.79 -16.40 -1.17
C ARG A 287 4.90 -15.16 -2.03
N LYS A 288 6.15 -14.79 -2.35
CA LYS A 288 6.48 -13.71 -3.28
C LYS A 288 6.25 -14.14 -4.73
N TYR A 289 6.06 -13.15 -5.60
CA TYR A 289 5.80 -13.35 -7.03
C TYR A 289 4.59 -14.26 -7.32
N ALA A 290 3.63 -14.32 -6.39
CA ALA A 290 2.40 -15.09 -6.47
C ALA A 290 1.23 -14.15 -6.78
N HIS A 291 0.92 -14.00 -8.07
CA HIS A 291 -0.18 -13.16 -8.53
C HIS A 291 -1.48 -13.96 -8.57
N VAL A 292 -2.37 -13.71 -7.62
CA VAL A 292 -3.71 -14.32 -7.57
C VAL A 292 -4.53 -13.86 -8.76
N THR A 293 -5.10 -14.82 -9.49
CA THR A 293 -5.88 -14.59 -10.71
C THR A 293 -7.35 -14.95 -10.54
N LYS A 294 -7.69 -15.79 -9.56
CA LYS A 294 -9.08 -16.24 -9.33
C LYS A 294 -9.31 -16.69 -7.89
N ILE A 295 -10.49 -16.40 -7.35
CA ILE A 295 -11.02 -16.99 -6.12
C ILE A 295 -11.81 -18.24 -6.50
N ASN A 296 -11.53 -19.34 -5.81
CA ASN A 296 -12.18 -20.62 -6.03
C ASN A 296 -13.32 -20.78 -5.04
N PHE A 297 -14.52 -21.08 -5.53
CA PHE A 297 -15.70 -21.30 -4.71
C PHE A 297 -16.12 -22.78 -4.75
N ALA A 298 -16.66 -23.28 -3.64
CA ALA A 298 -17.22 -24.63 -3.58
C ALA A 298 -18.44 -24.75 -4.50
N SER A 299 -18.53 -25.87 -5.22
CA SER A 299 -19.78 -26.32 -5.83
C SER A 299 -20.70 -26.83 -4.72
N GLY A 300 -21.80 -26.13 -4.39
CA GLY A 300 -22.68 -26.51 -3.29
C GLY A 300 -24.00 -25.73 -3.24
N ASN A 301 -25.03 -26.39 -2.71
CA ASN A 301 -26.46 -26.19 -2.97
C ASN A 301 -27.07 -24.82 -2.63
N ILE A 302 -28.11 -24.49 -3.43
CA ILE A 302 -29.17 -23.54 -3.11
C ILE A 302 -29.83 -24.01 -1.81
N GLY A 303 -29.50 -23.37 -0.69
CA GLY A 303 -30.29 -23.52 0.54
C GLY A 303 -31.63 -22.82 0.38
N GLN A 304 -32.58 -23.03 1.30
CA GLN A 304 -33.89 -22.38 1.30
C GLN A 304 -33.84 -20.83 1.30
N ASN A 305 -32.66 -20.24 1.52
CA ASN A 305 -32.36 -18.80 1.52
C ASN A 305 -31.49 -18.33 0.33
N GLY A 306 -31.41 -19.11 -0.75
CA GLY A 306 -30.62 -18.80 -1.95
C GLY A 306 -29.21 -19.41 -1.97
N TYR A 307 -28.52 -19.26 -3.11
CA TYR A 307 -27.13 -19.69 -3.32
C TYR A 307 -26.17 -18.75 -2.58
N ARG A 308 -25.36 -19.27 -1.65
CA ARG A 308 -24.27 -18.52 -1.02
C ARG A 308 -22.93 -19.13 -1.43
N PRO A 309 -22.16 -18.51 -2.35
CA PRO A 309 -20.87 -19.02 -2.75
C PRO A 309 -19.91 -19.03 -1.56
N ARG A 310 -19.31 -20.19 -1.26
CA ARG A 310 -18.27 -20.31 -0.23
C ARG A 310 -16.90 -20.33 -0.88
N ALA A 311 -16.06 -19.34 -0.59
CA ALA A 311 -14.66 -19.36 -1.02
C ALA A 311 -13.92 -20.52 -0.32
N VAL A 312 -13.18 -21.32 -1.09
CA VAL A 312 -12.42 -22.48 -0.61
C VAL A 312 -10.93 -22.37 -0.90
N GLY A 313 -10.50 -21.34 -1.62
CA GLY A 313 -9.12 -21.14 -1.99
C GLY A 313 -8.96 -20.11 -3.09
N VAL A 314 -7.75 -20.04 -3.63
CA VAL A 314 -7.41 -19.16 -4.74
C VAL A 314 -6.48 -19.85 -5.72
N THR A 315 -6.62 -19.48 -6.99
CA THR A 315 -5.67 -19.81 -8.05
C THR A 315 -4.76 -18.62 -8.29
N TYR A 316 -3.46 -18.89 -8.43
CA TYR A 316 -2.45 -17.86 -8.64
C TYR A 316 -1.38 -18.31 -9.63
N THR A 317 -0.78 -17.35 -10.31
CA THR A 317 0.38 -17.57 -11.17
C THR A 317 1.65 -17.19 -10.41
N ARG A 318 2.66 -18.05 -10.49
CA ARG A 318 3.98 -17.81 -9.91
C ARG A 318 5.05 -18.38 -10.80
N HIS A 319 6.04 -17.57 -11.17
CA HIS A 319 7.13 -17.97 -12.08
C HIS A 319 6.60 -18.64 -13.37
N LYS A 320 5.55 -18.06 -13.96
CA LYS A 320 4.85 -18.55 -15.17
C LYS A 320 4.14 -19.91 -15.04
N LYS A 321 4.01 -20.44 -13.82
CA LYS A 321 3.23 -21.65 -13.53
C LYS A 321 2.00 -21.30 -12.72
N GLU A 322 0.92 -22.03 -12.95
CA GLU A 322 -0.31 -21.89 -12.18
C GLU A 322 -0.30 -22.83 -10.97
N TYR A 323 -0.83 -22.35 -9.86
CA TYR A 323 -0.97 -23.09 -8.61
C TYR A 323 -2.33 -22.80 -7.99
N THR A 324 -2.81 -23.74 -7.18
CA THR A 324 -4.00 -23.57 -6.35
C THR A 324 -3.63 -23.80 -4.89
N VAL A 325 -4.18 -22.98 -4.01
CA VAL A 325 -4.05 -23.13 -2.55
C VAL A 325 -5.41 -22.95 -1.89
N TYR A 326 -5.69 -23.75 -0.87
CA TYR A 326 -7.00 -23.85 -0.23
C TYR A 326 -7.05 -23.13 1.12
N ALA A 327 -8.16 -22.46 1.41
CA ALA A 327 -8.46 -21.85 2.71
C ALA A 327 -9.42 -22.76 3.50
N ARG A 328 -9.06 -23.11 4.74
CA ARG A 328 -9.95 -23.84 5.66
C ARG A 328 -11.02 -22.91 6.24
N LYS A 329 -10.66 -21.65 6.51
CA LYS A 329 -11.55 -20.64 7.09
C LYS A 329 -11.91 -19.58 6.06
N GLU A 330 -10.98 -18.67 5.73
CA GLU A 330 -11.30 -17.47 4.95
C GLU A 330 -10.23 -17.13 3.90
N VAL A 331 -10.70 -16.50 2.82
CA VAL A 331 -9.87 -15.77 1.86
C VAL A 331 -10.14 -14.29 2.08
N ILE A 332 -9.12 -13.53 2.45
CA ILE A 332 -9.20 -12.10 2.75
C ILE A 332 -8.56 -11.32 1.61
N LEU A 333 -9.33 -10.48 0.94
CA LEU A 333 -8.85 -9.65 -0.16
C LEU A 333 -8.20 -8.38 0.37
N SER A 334 -6.95 -8.16 -0.02
CA SER A 334 -6.14 -6.98 0.34
C SER A 334 -5.26 -6.53 -0.82
N ALA A 335 -5.73 -6.75 -2.06
CA ALA A 335 -5.01 -6.42 -3.29
C ALA A 335 -5.09 -4.92 -3.65
N GLY A 336 -5.73 -4.10 -2.82
CA GLY A 336 -5.96 -2.67 -3.04
C GLY A 336 -7.26 -2.38 -3.79
N THR A 337 -7.60 -1.10 -3.90
CA THR A 337 -8.88 -0.60 -4.44
C THR A 337 -9.10 -0.88 -5.92
N ILE A 338 -8.02 -1.12 -6.68
CA ILE A 338 -8.10 -1.43 -8.12
C ILE A 338 -8.17 -2.95 -8.36
N LEU A 339 -7.28 -3.71 -7.71
CA LEU A 339 -7.15 -5.15 -7.99
C LEU A 339 -8.14 -6.02 -7.23
N SER A 340 -8.59 -5.62 -6.04
CA SER A 340 -9.59 -6.40 -5.29
C SER A 340 -10.93 -6.50 -6.04
N PRO A 341 -11.57 -5.42 -6.50
CA PRO A 341 -12.80 -5.53 -7.29
C PRO A 341 -12.58 -6.20 -8.64
N LYS A 342 -11.43 -5.96 -9.29
CA LYS A 342 -11.08 -6.70 -10.52
C LYS A 342 -11.02 -8.20 -10.28
N LEU A 343 -10.41 -8.65 -9.19
CA LEU A 343 -10.32 -10.06 -8.84
C LEU A 343 -11.70 -10.65 -8.54
N LEU A 344 -12.58 -9.90 -7.85
CA LEU A 344 -13.97 -10.31 -7.65
C LEU A 344 -14.68 -10.54 -9.00
N LEU A 345 -14.56 -9.60 -9.93
CA LEU A 345 -15.12 -9.73 -11.29
C LEU A 345 -14.58 -10.98 -12.00
N LEU A 346 -13.26 -11.18 -12.00
CA LEU A 346 -12.63 -12.37 -12.61
C LEU A 346 -13.04 -13.69 -11.95
N SER A 347 -13.58 -13.62 -10.73
CA SER A 347 -14.02 -14.77 -9.94
C SER A 347 -15.54 -14.98 -9.96
N GLY A 348 -16.28 -14.20 -10.78
CA GLY A 348 -17.72 -14.33 -10.91
C GLY A 348 -18.54 -13.60 -9.83
N VAL A 349 -17.94 -12.60 -9.17
CA VAL A 349 -18.61 -11.75 -8.16
C VAL A 349 -18.61 -10.30 -8.65
N GLY A 350 -19.79 -9.80 -9.02
CA GLY A 350 -19.97 -8.45 -9.55
C GLY A 350 -21.28 -8.30 -10.31
N PRO A 351 -21.50 -7.18 -11.03
CA PRO A 351 -22.71 -6.96 -11.80
C PRO A 351 -22.87 -8.01 -12.92
N ALA A 352 -24.04 -8.65 -13.01
CA ALA A 352 -24.28 -9.74 -13.95
C ALA A 352 -24.01 -9.35 -15.42
N TYR A 353 -24.37 -8.12 -15.80
CA TYR A 353 -24.13 -7.60 -17.15
C TYR A 353 -22.63 -7.59 -17.51
N ASP A 354 -21.79 -7.08 -16.62
CA ASP A 354 -20.34 -7.02 -16.83
C ASP A 354 -19.73 -8.43 -16.92
N LEU A 355 -20.17 -9.34 -16.04
CA LEU A 355 -19.70 -10.72 -16.03
C LEU A 355 -20.07 -11.47 -17.31
N GLN A 356 -21.30 -11.28 -17.81
CA GLN A 356 -21.74 -11.83 -19.10
C GLN A 356 -20.92 -11.28 -20.26
N ALA A 357 -20.71 -9.95 -20.31
CA ALA A 357 -19.93 -9.30 -21.36
C ALA A 357 -18.47 -9.80 -21.40
N MET A 358 -17.91 -10.19 -20.25
CA MET A 358 -16.57 -10.76 -20.13
C MET A 358 -16.53 -12.30 -20.25
N ASN A 359 -17.66 -12.96 -20.49
CA ASN A 359 -17.79 -14.43 -20.52
C ASN A 359 -17.25 -15.11 -19.24
N VAL A 360 -17.49 -14.49 -18.08
CA VAL A 360 -17.13 -15.04 -16.77
C VAL A 360 -18.33 -15.77 -16.19
N ARG A 361 -18.14 -17.03 -15.78
CA ARG A 361 -19.17 -17.77 -15.04
C ARG A 361 -19.42 -17.11 -13.68
N TYR A 362 -20.68 -16.80 -13.40
CA TYR A 362 -21.13 -16.18 -12.16
C TYR A 362 -22.22 -17.03 -11.51
N PHE A 363 -22.62 -16.64 -10.29
CA PHE A 363 -23.53 -17.38 -9.43
C PHE A 363 -24.97 -16.88 -9.48
#